data_AF-A0AAW1NV45-F1
#
_entry.id   AF-A0AAW1NV45-F1
#
_cell.length_a   1.000
_cell.length_b   1.000
_cell.length_c   1.000
_cell.angle_alpha   90.00
_cell.angle_beta   90.00
_cell.angle_gamma   90.00
#
_symmetry.space_group_name_H-M   'P 1'
#
loop_
_entity.id
_entity.type
_entity.pdbx_description
1 polymer ?
#
loop_
_entity_poly.entity_id
_entity_poly.type
_entity_poly.pdbx_seq_one_letter_code
_entity_poly.pdbx_strand_id
1 'polypeptide(L)'
;MAQEAGTSDDQLMAEKATETEKPTEEDQSKAEDPSETEKPTEEDRSYVERAEAAAAEAAVAEAPTGKAENIHAGLSEEEQDALLKEFFSELREVDRDNEVNRILGAFKLNPFEQLGLHFDSTLPDVKRQYRKASLMVHPDKCKHPRAQDAFEILGHAVSELEDEGKLKELIYVMSLARDELRKDRKKSTKNDAVVRLASAVHKEGRQGVEADWEATDEYHQAWKMKARDILAKAEWRRRKLNKRMKDEQLRLEEDEAGMKKRLKETREDHKKWEETREGRVGNWRTFVSKKKSKSKAGEKMVAGSGIKPPKLVQEDEDRTYIPRPVGEQFRPPPPKIARERQPKK
;
A
#
# COMPACT_ATOMS: atom_id res chain seq x y z
N MET A 1 61.28 27.46 17.44
CA MET A 1 60.05 28.13 17.92
C MET A 1 59.15 27.00 18.43
N ALA A 2 59.24 26.66 19.72
CA ALA A 2 58.47 27.26 20.84
C ALA A 2 56.97 26.93 20.68
N GLN A 3 56.20 26.36 21.61
CA GLN A 3 56.25 26.08 23.07
C GLN A 3 55.04 25.13 23.35
N GLU A 4 55.14 24.02 24.09
CA GLU A 4 54.90 23.82 25.55
C GLU A 4 53.44 23.62 26.03
N ALA A 5 53.34 22.88 27.16
CA ALA A 5 52.21 22.45 28.01
C ALA A 5 51.47 21.15 27.56
N GLY A 6 51.53 20.00 28.25
CA GLY A 6 51.62 19.72 29.71
C GLY A 6 50.21 19.80 30.32
N THR A 7 49.59 18.77 30.89
CA THR A 7 49.97 18.08 32.14
C THR A 7 49.09 16.84 32.39
N SER A 8 49.69 15.84 33.05
CA SER A 8 49.16 14.54 33.50
C SER A 8 48.50 14.58 34.89
N ASP A 9 48.15 13.40 35.44
CA ASP A 9 47.96 13.07 36.86
C ASP A 9 46.61 13.44 37.52
N ASP A 10 46.00 12.69 38.45
CA ASP A 10 46.35 11.43 39.12
C ASP A 10 45.11 10.83 39.82
N GLN A 11 45.20 9.52 40.08
CA GLN A 11 44.75 8.71 41.24
C GLN A 11 43.69 9.16 42.29
N LEU A 12 42.77 8.19 42.55
CA LEU A 12 42.41 7.49 43.81
C LEU A 12 42.13 8.22 45.16
N MET A 13 41.42 7.45 46.01
CA MET A 13 41.02 7.61 47.44
C MET A 13 39.58 8.14 47.62
N ALA A 14 38.57 7.39 48.09
CA ALA A 14 38.39 6.50 49.24
C ALA A 14 38.04 7.20 50.59
N GLU A 15 36.96 6.70 51.20
CA GLU A 15 36.58 6.67 52.64
C GLU A 15 35.91 7.86 53.36
N LYS A 16 34.66 7.64 53.81
CA LYS A 16 34.20 7.41 55.21
C LYS A 16 32.66 7.51 55.26
N ALA A 17 31.86 6.49 55.58
CA ALA A 17 31.72 5.64 56.77
C ALA A 17 31.03 6.31 57.97
N THR A 18 29.90 5.73 58.42
CA THR A 18 29.44 5.41 59.82
C THR A 18 27.91 5.17 59.79
N GLU A 19 27.42 3.94 59.96
CA GLU A 19 27.10 3.23 61.23
C GLU A 19 25.86 3.83 61.93
N THR A 20 24.86 3.15 62.48
CA THR A 20 24.55 1.77 62.93
C THR A 20 23.04 1.80 63.26
N GLU A 21 22.26 0.71 63.23
CA GLU A 21 21.99 -0.11 64.42
C GLU A 21 21.01 -1.25 64.07
N LYS A 22 21.20 -2.39 64.74
CA LYS A 22 20.31 -3.56 64.85
C LYS A 22 19.99 -3.73 66.34
N PRO A 23 18.77 -4.15 66.73
CA PRO A 23 18.60 -5.37 67.55
C PRO A 23 17.35 -6.20 67.09
N THR A 24 17.28 -7.54 67.06
CA THR A 24 17.09 -8.57 68.14
C THR A 24 15.95 -8.19 69.11
N GLU A 25 15.00 -9.01 69.58
CA GLU A 25 14.60 -10.43 69.52
C GLU A 25 13.18 -10.48 70.16
N GLU A 26 12.40 -11.54 69.88
CA GLU A 26 11.27 -12.12 70.66
C GLU A 26 10.18 -11.24 71.32
N ASP A 27 8.91 -11.42 70.91
CA ASP A 27 7.86 -11.94 71.82
C ASP A 27 6.63 -12.47 71.03
N GLN A 28 6.05 -13.54 71.56
CA GLN A 28 4.98 -14.37 71.00
C GLN A 28 3.61 -13.87 71.48
N SER A 29 2.61 -13.79 70.59
CA SER A 29 1.21 -14.07 70.95
C SER A 29 0.30 -14.32 69.73
N LYS A 30 0.15 -15.61 69.43
CA LYS A 30 -1.10 -16.35 69.16
C LYS A 30 -2.35 -15.54 68.72
N ALA A 31 -2.72 -15.67 67.45
CA ALA A 31 -4.11 -15.76 66.98
C ALA A 31 -4.14 -16.51 65.63
N GLU A 32 -5.10 -17.41 65.48
CA GLU A 32 -5.11 -18.56 64.57
C GLU A 32 -5.55 -18.25 63.11
N ASP A 33 -5.08 -19.16 62.24
CA ASP A 33 -5.37 -19.48 60.82
C ASP A 33 -6.68 -18.98 60.18
N PRO A 34 -6.66 -18.65 58.86
CA PRO A 34 -7.10 -19.70 57.94
C PRO A 34 -6.34 -19.81 56.60
N SER A 35 -6.20 -21.07 56.19
CA SER A 35 -6.09 -21.62 54.84
C SER A 35 -4.68 -21.77 54.24
N GLU A 36 -3.94 -22.70 54.83
CA GLU A 36 -2.98 -23.55 54.14
C GLU A 36 -3.73 -24.37 53.06
N THR A 37 -3.51 -24.04 51.78
CA THR A 37 -4.04 -24.87 50.67
C THR A 37 -3.17 -26.12 50.55
N GLU A 38 -3.55 -27.16 51.29
CA GLU A 38 -3.01 -28.51 51.18
C GLU A 38 -3.16 -29.04 49.75
N LYS A 39 -2.11 -29.71 49.25
CA LYS A 39 -2.21 -30.45 47.98
C LYS A 39 -3.16 -31.63 48.20
N PRO A 40 -4.13 -31.89 47.30
CA PRO A 40 -5.13 -32.93 47.51
C PRO A 40 -4.48 -34.29 47.71
N THR A 41 -4.80 -34.93 48.83
CA THR A 41 -4.37 -36.30 49.14
C THR A 41 -5.03 -37.28 48.17
N GLU A 42 -4.45 -38.48 48.02
CA GLU A 42 -4.95 -39.50 47.08
C GLU A 42 -6.40 -39.92 47.37
N GLU A 43 -6.82 -39.82 48.64
CA GLU A 43 -8.20 -40.05 49.07
C GLU A 43 -9.16 -38.93 48.60
N ASP A 44 -8.73 -37.66 48.62
CA ASP A 44 -9.53 -36.53 48.12
C ASP A 44 -9.70 -36.56 46.60
N ARG A 45 -8.66 -37.00 45.87
CA ARG A 45 -8.76 -37.24 44.42
C ARG A 45 -9.76 -38.34 44.11
N SER A 46 -9.80 -39.39 44.92
CA SER A 46 -10.78 -40.48 44.78
C SER A 46 -12.21 -40.04 45.10
N TYR A 47 -12.39 -39.07 46.01
CA TYR A 47 -13.70 -38.51 46.33
C TYR A 47 -14.19 -37.57 45.23
N VAL A 48 -13.31 -36.75 44.65
CA VAL A 48 -13.63 -35.88 43.51
C VAL A 48 -13.89 -36.72 42.26
N GLU A 49 -13.12 -37.76 41.97
CA GLU A 49 -13.41 -38.68 40.85
C GLU A 49 -14.73 -39.43 41.06
N ARG A 50 -15.05 -39.83 42.30
CA ARG A 50 -16.33 -40.48 42.61
C ARG A 50 -17.50 -39.49 42.55
N ALA A 51 -17.28 -38.22 42.90
CA ALA A 51 -18.27 -37.15 42.78
C ALA A 51 -18.47 -36.70 41.32
N GLU A 52 -17.40 -36.65 40.51
CA GLU A 52 -17.46 -36.40 39.06
C GLU A 52 -18.07 -37.58 38.32
N ALA A 53 -17.79 -38.82 38.73
CA ALA A 53 -18.45 -40.01 38.20
C ALA A 53 -19.94 -40.04 38.59
N ALA A 54 -20.30 -39.64 39.82
CA ALA A 54 -21.70 -39.52 40.24
C ALA A 54 -22.43 -38.35 39.54
N ALA A 55 -21.73 -37.24 39.28
CA ALA A 55 -22.26 -36.12 38.50
C ALA A 55 -22.38 -36.48 37.01
N ALA A 56 -21.48 -37.30 36.47
CA ALA A 56 -21.59 -37.85 35.12
C ALA A 56 -22.73 -38.88 35.03
N GLU A 57 -22.94 -39.72 36.05
CA GLU A 57 -24.09 -40.63 36.11
C GLU A 57 -25.41 -39.85 36.25
N ALA A 58 -25.42 -38.79 37.07
CA ALA A 58 -26.57 -37.90 37.20
C ALA A 58 -26.85 -37.12 35.89
N ALA A 59 -25.81 -36.68 35.17
CA ALA A 59 -25.96 -36.03 33.87
C ALA A 59 -26.41 -37.00 32.75
N VAL A 60 -26.05 -38.29 32.85
CA VAL A 60 -26.59 -39.35 31.97
C VAL A 60 -28.04 -39.68 32.33
N ALA A 61 -28.41 -39.60 33.61
CA ALA A 61 -29.79 -39.78 34.08
C ALA A 61 -30.70 -38.57 33.77
N GLU A 62 -30.14 -37.37 33.64
CA GLU A 62 -30.84 -36.13 33.27
C GLU A 62 -30.72 -35.76 31.78
N ALA A 63 -30.22 -36.68 30.94
CA ALA A 63 -30.41 -36.55 29.50
C ALA A 63 -31.91 -36.54 29.22
N PRO A 64 -32.44 -35.53 28.49
CA PRO A 64 -33.84 -35.53 28.12
C PRO A 64 -34.09 -36.78 27.27
N THR A 65 -34.77 -37.76 27.87
CA THR A 65 -35.39 -38.89 27.18
C THR A 65 -36.61 -38.38 26.40
N GLY A 66 -36.43 -37.29 25.65
CA GLY A 66 -37.25 -37.01 24.50
C GLY A 66 -37.04 -38.18 23.57
N LYS A 67 -38.09 -38.99 23.40
CA LYS A 67 -38.18 -39.97 22.32
C LYS A 67 -37.70 -39.27 21.05
N ALA A 68 -36.49 -39.58 20.60
CA ALA A 68 -36.18 -39.45 19.20
C ALA A 68 -37.11 -40.46 18.54
N GLU A 69 -38.31 -40.02 18.20
CA GLU A 69 -39.20 -40.76 17.32
C GLU A 69 -38.33 -41.21 16.17
N ASN A 70 -38.25 -42.52 15.97
CA ASN A 70 -37.43 -43.08 14.92
C ASN A 70 -38.08 -42.67 13.59
N ILE A 71 -37.68 -41.52 13.05
CA ILE A 71 -38.20 -40.95 11.78
C ILE A 71 -37.99 -41.94 10.61
N HIS A 72 -37.15 -42.97 10.81
CA HIS A 72 -36.90 -44.04 9.85
C HIS A 72 -37.98 -45.13 9.75
N ALA A 73 -39.05 -45.08 10.54
CA ALA A 73 -40.10 -46.10 10.52
C ALA A 73 -41.03 -45.95 9.30
N GLY A 74 -40.58 -46.38 8.11
CA GLY A 74 -41.47 -46.52 6.95
C GLY A 74 -40.85 -46.66 5.57
N LEU A 75 -39.54 -46.43 5.41
CA LEU A 75 -38.86 -46.52 4.10
C LEU A 75 -38.07 -47.81 4.00
N SER A 76 -38.18 -48.51 2.88
CA SER A 76 -37.33 -49.67 2.56
C SER A 76 -35.85 -49.24 2.47
N GLU A 77 -34.91 -50.17 2.71
CA GLU A 77 -33.47 -49.87 2.62
C GLU A 77 -33.09 -49.29 1.23
N GLU A 78 -33.74 -49.75 0.17
CA GLU A 78 -33.53 -49.25 -1.19
C GLU A 78 -33.98 -47.77 -1.36
N GLU A 79 -35.10 -47.39 -0.72
CA GLU A 79 -35.59 -46.02 -0.72
C GLU A 79 -34.69 -45.10 0.13
N GLN A 80 -34.13 -45.61 1.23
CA GLN A 80 -33.18 -44.88 2.06
C GLN A 80 -31.87 -44.63 1.31
N ASP A 81 -31.34 -45.63 0.60
CA ASP A 81 -30.14 -45.50 -0.23
C ASP A 81 -30.34 -44.54 -1.41
N ALA A 82 -31.54 -44.56 -2.02
CA ALA A 82 -31.89 -43.62 -3.08
C ALA A 82 -31.95 -42.18 -2.56
N LEU A 83 -32.59 -41.94 -1.41
CA LEU A 83 -32.69 -40.63 -0.78
C LEU A 83 -31.30 -40.11 -0.37
N LEU A 84 -30.45 -41.00 0.16
CA LEU A 84 -29.08 -40.67 0.55
C LEU A 84 -28.24 -40.25 -0.67
N LYS A 85 -28.40 -40.95 -1.81
CA LYS A 85 -27.71 -40.62 -3.06
C LYS A 85 -28.16 -39.28 -3.64
N GLU A 86 -29.45 -38.98 -3.59
CA GLU A 86 -29.99 -37.69 -4.00
C GLU A 86 -29.46 -36.56 -3.11
N PHE A 87 -29.49 -36.75 -1.78
CA PHE A 87 -28.91 -35.82 -0.82
C PHE A 87 -27.42 -35.55 -1.07
N PHE A 88 -26.60 -36.60 -1.30
CA PHE A 88 -25.18 -36.41 -1.63
C PHE A 88 -24.99 -35.68 -2.97
N SER A 89 -25.91 -35.83 -3.92
CA SER A 89 -25.86 -35.10 -5.19
C SER A 89 -26.18 -33.62 -5.00
N GLU A 90 -27.16 -33.28 -4.16
CA GLU A 90 -27.52 -31.91 -3.80
C GLU A 90 -26.42 -31.22 -3.00
N LEU A 91 -25.87 -31.90 -1.98
CA LEU A 91 -24.72 -31.39 -1.23
C LEU A 91 -23.56 -31.09 -2.17
N ARG A 92 -23.30 -31.96 -3.14
CA ARG A 92 -22.23 -31.77 -4.12
C ARG A 92 -22.54 -30.64 -5.11
N GLU A 93 -23.79 -30.30 -5.37
CA GLU A 93 -24.17 -29.08 -6.11
C GLU A 93 -23.90 -27.83 -5.28
N VAL A 94 -24.31 -27.82 -4.01
CA VAL A 94 -24.05 -26.71 -3.08
C VAL A 94 -22.56 -26.47 -2.88
N ASP A 95 -21.76 -27.53 -2.72
CA ASP A 95 -20.31 -27.44 -2.58
C ASP A 95 -19.65 -26.84 -3.83
N ARG A 96 -20.14 -27.18 -5.03
CA ARG A 96 -19.67 -26.60 -6.29
C ARG A 96 -19.96 -25.11 -6.36
N ASP A 97 -21.18 -24.71 -6.01
CA ASP A 97 -21.59 -23.31 -6.02
C ASP A 97 -20.83 -22.48 -4.97
N ASN A 98 -20.59 -23.05 -3.79
CA ASN A 98 -19.76 -22.46 -2.74
C ASN A 98 -18.31 -22.27 -3.21
N GLU A 99 -17.74 -23.23 -3.93
CA GLU A 99 -16.40 -23.11 -4.49
C GLU A 99 -16.32 -22.01 -5.56
N VAL A 100 -17.33 -21.90 -6.44
CA VAL A 100 -17.43 -20.81 -7.42
C VAL A 100 -17.47 -19.45 -6.71
N ASN A 101 -18.31 -19.32 -5.68
CA ASN A 101 -18.41 -18.09 -4.90
C ASN A 101 -17.10 -17.77 -4.15
N ARG A 102 -16.41 -18.79 -3.63
CA ARG A 102 -15.09 -18.64 -3.00
C ARG A 102 -14.06 -18.08 -3.99
N ILE A 103 -13.99 -18.63 -5.20
CA ILE A 103 -13.04 -18.19 -6.24
C ILE A 103 -13.37 -16.77 -6.73
N LEU A 104 -14.65 -16.45 -6.93
CA LEU A 104 -15.07 -15.10 -7.33
C LEU A 104 -14.84 -14.06 -6.23
N GLY A 105 -14.96 -14.46 -4.96
CA GLY A 105 -14.67 -13.63 -3.79
C GLY A 105 -13.18 -13.56 -3.43
N ALA A 106 -12.34 -14.40 -4.03
CA ALA A 106 -10.90 -14.41 -3.80
C ALA A 106 -10.25 -13.12 -4.30
N PHE A 107 -9.14 -12.74 -3.67
CA PHE A 107 -8.41 -11.55 -4.06
C PHE A 107 -7.79 -11.75 -5.46
N LYS A 108 -8.21 -10.93 -6.43
CA LYS A 108 -7.84 -11.04 -7.85
C LYS A 108 -6.33 -11.05 -8.13
N LEU A 109 -5.55 -10.48 -7.21
CA LEU A 109 -4.12 -10.31 -7.32
C LEU A 109 -3.31 -11.44 -6.69
N ASN A 110 -3.96 -12.37 -5.99
CA ASN A 110 -3.29 -13.46 -5.30
C ASN A 110 -3.71 -14.82 -5.89
N PRO A 111 -2.89 -15.40 -6.78
CA PRO A 111 -3.14 -16.70 -7.39
C PRO A 111 -3.30 -17.85 -6.38
N PHE A 112 -2.55 -17.85 -5.28
CA PHE A 112 -2.65 -18.90 -4.26
C PHE A 112 -4.01 -18.89 -3.55
N GLU A 113 -4.56 -17.69 -3.31
CA GLU A 113 -5.88 -17.53 -2.69
C GLU A 113 -7.01 -17.98 -3.62
N GLN A 114 -6.87 -17.77 -4.93
CA GLN A 114 -7.83 -18.25 -5.94
C GLN A 114 -7.87 -19.79 -5.98
N LEU A 115 -6.70 -20.44 -5.89
CA LEU A 115 -6.58 -21.90 -5.85
C LEU A 115 -6.94 -22.50 -4.48
N GLY A 116 -7.06 -21.68 -3.43
CA GLY A 116 -7.30 -22.14 -2.06
C GLY A 116 -6.12 -22.91 -1.49
N LEU A 117 -4.89 -22.54 -1.86
CA LEU A 117 -3.66 -23.14 -1.35
C LEU A 117 -2.97 -22.24 -0.31
N HIS A 118 -2.20 -22.88 0.56
CA HIS A 118 -1.26 -22.16 1.44
C HIS A 118 -0.11 -21.59 0.61
N PHE A 119 0.47 -20.49 1.09
CA PHE A 119 1.56 -19.80 0.41
C PHE A 119 2.87 -20.60 0.37
N ASP A 120 3.02 -21.60 1.23
CA ASP A 120 4.17 -22.51 1.25
C ASP A 120 3.98 -23.73 0.32
N SER A 121 2.88 -23.79 -0.43
CA SER A 121 2.60 -24.90 -1.34
C SER A 121 3.54 -24.89 -2.54
N THR A 122 3.91 -26.08 -3.02
CA THR A 122 4.84 -26.22 -4.14
C THR A 122 4.12 -26.17 -5.49
N LEU A 123 4.85 -25.89 -6.58
CA LEU A 123 4.30 -25.92 -7.95
C LEU A 123 3.55 -27.22 -8.34
N PRO A 124 3.98 -28.44 -7.94
CA PRO A 124 3.19 -29.63 -8.22
C PRO A 124 1.85 -29.65 -7.47
N ASP A 125 1.77 -29.05 -6.28
CA ASP A 125 0.53 -28.94 -5.50
C ASP A 125 -0.45 -27.98 -6.18
N VAL A 126 0.07 -26.88 -6.73
CA VAL A 126 -0.69 -25.96 -7.60
C VAL A 126 -1.36 -26.71 -8.75
N LYS A 127 -0.62 -27.58 -9.45
CA LYS A 127 -1.16 -28.38 -10.56
C LYS A 127 -2.19 -29.42 -10.11
N ARG A 128 -1.97 -30.06 -8.95
CA ARG A 128 -2.94 -31.01 -8.38
C ARG A 128 -4.24 -30.31 -8.00
N GLN A 129 -4.13 -29.18 -7.32
CA GLN A 129 -5.27 -28.39 -6.87
C GLN A 129 -6.04 -27.81 -8.04
N TYR A 130 -5.36 -27.31 -9.08
CA TYR A 130 -6.01 -26.84 -10.29
C TYR A 130 -6.85 -27.93 -10.94
N ARG A 131 -6.33 -29.15 -11.11
CA ARG A 131 -7.12 -30.28 -11.66
C ARG A 131 -8.35 -30.59 -10.81
N LYS A 132 -8.24 -30.53 -9.48
CA LYS A 132 -9.38 -30.74 -8.57
C LYS A 132 -10.42 -29.62 -8.68
N ALA A 133 -9.98 -28.38 -8.57
CA ALA A 133 -10.83 -27.19 -8.58
C ALA A 133 -11.51 -26.98 -9.94
N SER A 134 -10.76 -27.11 -11.05
CA SER A 134 -11.29 -26.99 -12.42
C SER A 134 -12.41 -27.97 -12.71
N LEU A 135 -12.32 -29.22 -12.23
CA LEU A 135 -13.40 -30.21 -12.37
C LEU A 135 -14.65 -29.86 -11.55
N MET A 136 -14.46 -29.16 -10.43
CA MET A 136 -15.54 -28.74 -9.55
C MET A 136 -16.30 -27.54 -10.13
N VAL A 137 -15.59 -26.57 -10.71
CA VAL A 137 -16.18 -25.34 -11.27
C VAL A 137 -16.35 -25.36 -12.79
N HIS A 138 -16.23 -26.53 -13.42
CA HIS A 138 -16.39 -26.64 -14.87
C HIS A 138 -17.81 -26.22 -15.29
N PRO A 139 -17.97 -25.39 -16.34
CA PRO A 139 -19.28 -24.84 -16.75
C PRO A 139 -20.31 -25.91 -17.16
N ASP A 140 -19.86 -27.08 -17.62
CA ASP A 140 -20.73 -28.22 -17.94
C ASP A 140 -21.23 -28.98 -16.69
N LYS A 141 -20.46 -28.95 -15.59
CA LYS A 141 -20.75 -29.73 -14.37
C LYS A 141 -21.38 -28.88 -13.27
N CYS A 142 -21.17 -27.58 -13.27
CA CYS A 142 -21.71 -26.64 -12.29
C CYS A 142 -22.79 -25.80 -12.96
N LYS A 143 -24.00 -25.77 -12.39
CA LYS A 143 -25.15 -25.03 -12.92
C LYS A 143 -25.08 -23.52 -12.61
N HIS A 144 -24.07 -23.08 -11.86
CA HIS A 144 -23.91 -21.68 -11.45
C HIS A 144 -23.70 -20.75 -12.66
N PRO A 145 -24.40 -19.61 -12.76
CA PRO A 145 -24.33 -18.71 -13.92
C PRO A 145 -22.93 -18.13 -14.16
N ARG A 146 -22.09 -18.10 -13.11
CA ARG A 146 -20.71 -17.55 -13.15
C ARG A 146 -19.62 -18.64 -13.08
N ALA A 147 -19.96 -19.89 -13.34
CA ALA A 147 -18.98 -20.98 -13.36
C ALA A 147 -17.87 -20.73 -14.40
N GLN A 148 -18.23 -20.19 -15.57
CA GLN A 148 -17.30 -19.80 -16.62
C GLN A 148 -16.25 -18.79 -16.13
N ASP A 149 -16.69 -17.68 -15.49
CA ASP A 149 -15.79 -16.67 -14.91
C ASP A 149 -14.80 -17.30 -13.92
N ALA A 150 -15.28 -18.17 -13.03
CA ALA A 150 -14.45 -18.81 -12.02
C ALA A 150 -13.42 -19.76 -12.63
N PHE A 151 -13.81 -20.51 -13.66
CA PHE A 151 -12.91 -21.39 -14.41
C PHE A 151 -11.79 -20.59 -15.10
N GLU A 152 -12.11 -19.46 -15.72
CA GLU A 152 -11.14 -18.58 -16.36
C GLU A 152 -10.15 -17.98 -15.35
N ILE A 153 -10.63 -17.57 -14.18
CA ILE A 153 -9.79 -17.08 -13.08
C ILE A 153 -8.80 -18.16 -12.62
N LEU A 154 -9.24 -19.40 -12.45
CA LEU A 154 -8.36 -20.51 -12.09
C LEU A 154 -7.28 -20.76 -13.15
N GLY A 155 -7.65 -20.71 -14.43
CA GLY A 155 -6.69 -20.85 -15.53
C GLY A 155 -5.62 -19.75 -15.50
N HIS A 156 -6.03 -18.50 -15.34
CA HIS A 156 -5.12 -17.37 -15.23
C HIS A 156 -4.19 -17.50 -14.01
N ALA A 157 -4.71 -17.92 -12.85
CA ALA A 157 -3.93 -18.11 -11.64
C ALA A 157 -2.77 -19.12 -11.83
N VAL A 158 -3.04 -20.24 -12.51
CA VAL A 158 -2.00 -21.23 -12.81
C VAL A 158 -0.98 -20.69 -13.79
N SER A 159 -1.41 -20.02 -14.87
CA SER A 159 -0.47 -19.41 -15.82
C SER A 159 0.43 -18.36 -15.17
N GLU A 160 -0.07 -17.61 -14.19
CA GLU A 160 0.70 -16.64 -13.43
C GLU A 160 1.71 -17.29 -12.47
N LEU A 161 1.38 -18.45 -11.90
CA LEU A 161 2.29 -19.22 -11.04
C LEU A 161 3.33 -20.03 -11.84
N GLU A 162 3.05 -20.35 -13.10
CA GLU A 162 4.02 -20.98 -14.01
C GLU A 162 5.07 -19.98 -14.53
N ASP A 163 4.74 -18.69 -14.58
CA ASP A 163 5.70 -17.63 -14.91
C ASP A 163 6.66 -17.38 -13.73
N GLU A 164 7.91 -17.79 -13.89
CA GLU A 164 8.95 -17.63 -12.86
C GLU A 164 9.13 -16.16 -12.41
N GLY A 165 8.93 -15.18 -13.29
CA GLY A 165 9.10 -13.78 -12.97
C GLY A 165 8.05 -13.32 -11.96
N LYS A 166 6.77 -13.57 -12.30
CA LYS A 166 5.63 -13.23 -11.44
C LYS A 166 5.64 -14.05 -10.15
N LEU A 167 6.01 -15.33 -10.24
CA LEU A 167 6.17 -16.19 -9.06
C LEU A 167 7.20 -15.62 -8.08
N LYS A 168 8.36 -15.17 -8.56
CA LYS A 168 9.39 -14.54 -7.71
C LYS A 168 8.89 -13.27 -7.05
N GLU A 169 8.20 -12.40 -7.79
CA GLU A 169 7.58 -11.18 -7.23
C GLU A 169 6.55 -11.52 -6.16
N LEU A 170 5.70 -12.51 -6.42
CA LEU A 170 4.65 -12.96 -5.50
C LEU A 170 5.24 -13.56 -4.22
N ILE A 171 6.24 -14.44 -4.33
CA ILE A 171 6.99 -15.00 -3.19
C ILE A 171 7.67 -13.89 -2.39
N TYR A 172 8.24 -12.89 -3.07
CA TYR A 172 8.85 -11.74 -2.40
C TYR A 172 7.80 -10.97 -1.58
N VAL A 173 6.64 -10.65 -2.15
CA VAL A 173 5.56 -9.98 -1.41
C VAL A 173 5.07 -10.83 -0.24
N MET A 174 4.97 -12.15 -0.42
CA MET A 174 4.56 -13.05 0.66
C MET A 174 5.59 -13.13 1.79
N SER A 175 6.88 -13.15 1.47
CA SER A 175 7.95 -13.13 2.48
C SER A 175 7.96 -11.79 3.25
N LEU A 176 7.73 -10.66 2.57
CA LEU A 176 7.53 -9.37 3.24
C LEU A 176 6.33 -9.39 4.18
N ALA A 177 5.19 -9.95 3.74
CA ALA A 177 3.99 -10.09 4.57
C ALA A 177 4.27 -10.92 5.83
N ARG A 178 5.03 -12.01 5.67
CA ARG A 178 5.45 -12.88 6.78
C ARG A 178 6.30 -12.12 7.79
N ASP A 179 7.28 -11.36 7.32
CA ASP A 179 8.19 -10.61 8.17
C ASP A 179 7.50 -9.43 8.87
N GLU A 180 6.57 -8.75 8.20
CA GLU A 180 5.72 -7.74 8.84
C GLU A 180 4.84 -8.34 9.93
N LEU A 181 4.21 -9.50 9.67
CA LEU A 181 3.38 -10.18 10.65
C LEU A 181 4.20 -10.62 11.89
N ARG A 182 5.40 -11.17 11.68
CA ARG A 182 6.34 -11.49 12.76
C ARG A 182 6.73 -10.25 13.57
N LYS A 183 7.00 -9.12 12.91
CA LYS A 183 7.33 -7.84 13.58
C LYS A 183 6.15 -7.34 14.41
N ASP A 184 4.94 -7.39 13.88
CA ASP A 184 3.73 -6.93 14.57
C ASP A 184 3.42 -7.82 15.77
N ARG A 185 3.55 -9.14 15.63
CA ARG A 185 3.43 -10.09 16.75
C ARG A 185 4.46 -9.78 17.83
N LYS A 186 5.75 -9.63 17.47
CA LYS A 186 6.83 -9.31 18.43
C LYS A 186 6.61 -8.00 19.18
N LYS A 187 6.05 -6.98 18.53
CA LYS A 187 5.69 -5.71 19.17
C LYS A 187 4.53 -5.87 20.14
N SER A 188 3.47 -6.57 19.73
CA SER A 188 2.29 -6.81 20.57
C SER A 188 2.60 -7.67 21.79
N THR A 189 3.40 -8.72 21.61
CA THR A 189 3.74 -9.68 22.68
C THR A 189 4.96 -9.28 23.51
N LYS A 190 5.55 -8.11 23.27
CA LYS A 190 6.76 -7.67 23.99
C LYS A 190 6.53 -7.55 25.50
N ASN A 191 5.35 -7.09 25.89
CA ASN A 191 4.99 -6.82 27.29
C ASN A 191 3.94 -7.80 27.83
N ASP A 192 3.61 -8.86 27.07
CA ASP A 192 2.57 -9.81 27.48
C ASP A 192 3.12 -10.84 28.47
N ALA A 193 2.52 -10.88 29.67
CA ALA A 193 2.90 -11.82 30.72
C ALA A 193 2.63 -13.27 30.33
N VAL A 194 1.59 -13.54 29.53
CA VAL A 194 1.22 -14.89 29.09
C VAL A 194 2.29 -15.45 28.15
N VAL A 195 2.75 -14.64 27.19
CA VAL A 195 3.81 -15.05 26.26
C VAL A 195 5.15 -15.21 26.97
N ARG A 196 5.44 -14.38 27.98
CA ARG A 196 6.63 -14.55 28.82
C ARG A 196 6.60 -15.87 29.59
N LEU A 197 5.46 -16.20 30.20
CA LEU A 197 5.28 -17.47 30.92
C LEU A 197 5.38 -18.67 29.95
N ALA A 198 4.67 -18.62 28.82
CA ALA A 198 4.74 -19.64 27.79
C ALA A 198 6.17 -19.86 27.30
N SER A 199 6.92 -18.77 27.09
CA SER A 199 8.33 -18.85 26.68
C SER A 199 9.26 -19.42 27.75
N ALA A 200 8.91 -19.33 29.03
CA ALA A 200 9.71 -19.93 30.10
C ALA A 200 9.43 -21.44 30.26
N VAL A 201 8.24 -21.88 29.86
CA VAL A 201 7.82 -23.30 29.92
C VAL A 201 8.27 -24.07 28.67
N HIS A 202 8.41 -23.40 27.53
CA HIS A 202 8.74 -24.04 26.26
C HIS A 202 10.23 -24.43 26.15
N LYS A 203 10.53 -25.59 25.57
CA LYS A 203 11.90 -26.15 25.46
C LYS A 203 12.82 -25.27 24.63
N GLU A 204 12.29 -24.61 23.60
CA GLU A 204 13.02 -23.72 22.70
C GLU A 204 12.80 -22.24 23.05
N GLY A 205 12.26 -21.97 24.25
CA GLY A 205 12.00 -20.64 24.75
C GLY A 205 10.96 -19.88 23.93
N ARG A 206 11.23 -18.60 23.64
CA ARG A 206 10.35 -17.74 22.84
C ARG A 206 10.22 -18.19 21.38
N GLN A 207 11.25 -18.84 20.84
CA GLN A 207 11.25 -19.27 19.43
C GLN A 207 10.28 -20.44 19.20
N GLY A 208 10.21 -21.39 20.14
CA GLY A 208 9.25 -22.49 20.08
C GLY A 208 7.79 -22.02 20.14
N VAL A 209 7.48 -21.06 21.03
CA VAL A 209 6.14 -20.45 21.10
C VAL A 209 5.79 -19.69 19.82
N GLU A 210 6.76 -19.02 19.19
CA GLU A 210 6.55 -18.37 17.89
C GLU A 210 6.33 -19.40 16.76
N ALA A 211 7.06 -20.53 16.76
CA ALA A 211 6.90 -21.60 15.77
C ALA A 211 5.54 -22.31 15.87
N ASP A 212 5.06 -22.60 17.08
CA ASP A 212 3.73 -23.19 17.31
C ASP A 212 2.62 -22.25 16.81
N TRP A 213 2.80 -20.95 17.02
CA TRP A 213 1.87 -19.95 16.49
C TRP A 213 1.91 -19.88 14.97
N GLU A 214 3.09 -19.97 14.35
CA GLU A 214 3.23 -20.02 12.89
C GLU A 214 2.60 -21.26 12.26
N ALA A 215 2.51 -22.37 13.00
CA ALA A 215 1.79 -23.57 12.55
C ALA A 215 0.26 -23.44 12.67
N THR A 216 -0.24 -22.47 13.44
CA THR A 216 -1.68 -22.31 13.71
C THR A 216 -2.41 -21.75 12.48
N ASP A 217 -3.67 -22.14 12.25
CA ASP A 217 -4.47 -21.62 11.14
C ASP A 217 -4.72 -20.11 11.26
N GLU A 218 -4.84 -19.60 12.49
CA GLU A 218 -4.93 -18.16 12.78
C GLU A 218 -3.78 -17.36 12.16
N TYR A 219 -2.56 -17.89 12.21
CA TYR A 219 -1.39 -17.26 11.59
C TYR A 219 -1.51 -17.23 10.08
N HIS A 220 -1.94 -18.33 9.46
CA HIS A 220 -2.12 -18.41 8.02
C HIS A 220 -3.21 -17.44 7.53
N GLN A 221 -4.30 -17.31 8.28
CA GLN A 221 -5.34 -16.32 8.02
C GLN A 221 -4.81 -14.89 8.17
N ALA A 222 -4.07 -14.59 9.24
CA ALA A 222 -3.45 -13.29 9.44
C ALA A 222 -2.42 -12.95 8.34
N TRP A 223 -1.62 -13.93 7.94
CA TRP A 223 -0.62 -13.81 6.87
C TRP A 223 -1.29 -13.54 5.53
N LYS A 224 -2.38 -14.24 5.22
CA LYS A 224 -3.22 -13.99 4.05
C LYS A 224 -3.77 -12.56 4.04
N MET A 225 -4.30 -12.07 5.17
CA MET A 225 -4.83 -10.72 5.25
C MET A 225 -3.74 -9.65 5.11
N LYS A 226 -2.55 -9.87 5.68
CA LYS A 226 -1.39 -8.99 5.50
C LYS A 226 -0.90 -8.97 4.05
N ALA A 227 -0.80 -10.13 3.41
CA ALA A 227 -0.43 -10.23 2.01
C ALA A 227 -1.41 -9.45 1.11
N ARG A 228 -2.73 -9.56 1.36
CA ARG A 228 -3.75 -8.78 0.65
C ARG A 228 -3.53 -7.27 0.81
N ASP A 229 -3.23 -6.80 2.01
CA ASP A 229 -2.97 -5.37 2.26
C ASP A 229 -1.70 -4.88 1.54
N ILE A 230 -0.60 -5.64 1.59
CA ILE A 230 0.64 -5.28 0.89
C ILE A 230 0.44 -5.25 -0.62
N LEU A 231 -0.22 -6.26 -1.19
CA LEU A 231 -0.52 -6.32 -2.62
C LEU A 231 -1.43 -5.16 -3.04
N ALA A 232 -2.48 -4.86 -2.27
CA ALA A 232 -3.37 -3.73 -2.53
C ALA A 232 -2.61 -2.38 -2.50
N LYS A 233 -1.73 -2.19 -1.51
CA LYS A 233 -0.86 -1.01 -1.42
C LYS A 233 0.14 -0.94 -2.57
N ALA A 234 0.68 -2.07 -3.02
CA ALA A 234 1.62 -2.13 -4.15
C ALA A 234 0.93 -1.75 -5.47
N GLU A 235 -0.25 -2.31 -5.74
CA GLU A 235 -1.05 -1.93 -6.92
C GLU A 235 -1.49 -0.47 -6.88
N TRP A 236 -1.93 0.01 -5.72
CA TRP A 236 -2.28 1.42 -5.57
C TRP A 236 -1.09 2.33 -5.90
N ARG A 237 0.11 1.99 -5.40
CA ARG A 237 1.35 2.72 -5.72
C ARG A 237 1.68 2.65 -7.21
N ARG A 238 1.57 1.46 -7.84
CA ARG A 238 1.79 1.27 -9.27
C ARG A 238 0.84 2.10 -10.12
N ARG A 239 -0.46 2.09 -9.82
CA ARG A 239 -1.47 2.89 -10.53
C ARG A 239 -1.23 4.39 -10.37
N LYS A 240 -0.89 4.83 -9.17
CA LYS A 240 -0.56 6.23 -8.89
C LYS A 240 0.69 6.68 -9.64
N LEU A 241 1.72 5.84 -9.69
CA LEU A 241 2.94 6.12 -10.45
C LEU A 241 2.65 6.18 -11.95
N ASN A 242 1.94 5.19 -12.50
CA ASN A 242 1.58 5.17 -13.92
C ASN A 242 0.76 6.39 -14.34
N LYS A 243 -0.13 6.88 -13.47
CA LYS A 243 -0.87 8.13 -13.73
C LYS A 243 0.07 9.32 -13.83
N ARG A 244 1.00 9.48 -12.88
CA ARG A 244 2.01 10.56 -12.90
C ARG A 244 2.88 10.50 -14.16
N MET A 245 3.38 9.32 -14.51
CA MET A 245 4.20 9.13 -15.70
C MET A 245 3.43 9.52 -16.98
N LYS A 246 2.16 9.15 -17.10
CA LYS A 246 1.32 9.53 -18.25
C LYS A 246 1.07 11.04 -18.32
N ASP A 247 0.80 11.67 -17.17
CA ASP A 247 0.60 13.12 -17.09
C ASP A 247 1.88 13.88 -17.47
N GLU A 248 3.06 13.38 -17.06
CA GLU A 248 4.37 13.91 -17.46
C GLU A 248 4.66 13.69 -18.94
N GLN A 249 4.36 12.51 -19.48
CA GLN A 249 4.49 12.21 -20.91
C GLN A 249 3.63 13.13 -21.77
N LEU A 250 2.38 13.37 -21.36
CA LEU A 250 1.48 14.27 -22.07
C LEU A 250 2.01 15.71 -22.07
N ARG A 251 2.54 16.19 -20.94
CA ARG A 251 3.17 17.51 -20.86
C ARG A 251 4.38 17.64 -21.78
N LEU A 252 5.24 16.64 -21.81
CA LEU A 252 6.40 16.62 -22.71
C LEU A 252 5.96 16.62 -24.18
N GLU A 253 4.91 15.86 -24.53
CA GLU A 253 4.36 15.84 -25.89
C GLU A 253 3.74 17.20 -26.28
N GLU A 254 3.03 17.86 -25.36
CA GLU A 254 2.51 19.21 -25.55
C GLU A 254 3.62 20.24 -25.76
N ASP A 255 4.68 20.19 -24.95
CA ASP A 255 5.85 21.06 -25.07
C ASP A 255 6.58 20.80 -26.40
N GLU A 256 6.80 19.54 -26.78
CA GLU A 256 7.36 19.17 -28.08
C GLU A 256 6.50 19.68 -29.25
N ALA A 257 5.18 19.54 -29.16
CA ALA A 257 4.25 20.04 -30.17
C ALA A 257 4.30 21.57 -30.25
N GLY A 258 4.39 22.25 -29.10
CA GLY A 258 4.58 23.69 -29.01
C GLY A 258 5.89 24.14 -29.66
N MET A 259 6.99 23.45 -29.39
CA MET A 259 8.29 23.71 -30.00
C MET A 259 8.28 23.46 -31.51
N LYS A 260 7.67 22.36 -31.97
CA LYS A 260 7.49 22.06 -33.40
C LYS A 260 6.66 23.13 -34.10
N LYS A 261 5.59 23.63 -33.46
CA LYS A 261 4.77 24.74 -33.98
C LYS A 261 5.59 26.03 -34.10
N ARG A 262 6.31 26.42 -33.05
CA ARG A 262 7.19 27.59 -33.07
C ARG A 262 8.27 27.49 -34.16
N LEU A 263 8.89 26.32 -34.31
CA LEU A 263 9.88 26.08 -35.35
C LEU A 263 9.29 26.16 -36.77
N LYS A 264 8.04 25.72 -36.92
CA LYS A 264 7.30 25.83 -38.17
C LYS A 264 6.93 27.28 -38.48
N GLU A 265 6.44 28.02 -37.49
CA GLU A 265 6.12 29.45 -37.61
C GLU A 265 7.37 30.26 -37.98
N THR A 266 8.50 30.08 -37.28
CA THR A 266 9.76 30.78 -37.62
C THR A 266 10.26 30.43 -39.02
N ARG A 267 10.12 29.17 -39.45
CA ARG A 267 10.45 28.75 -40.81
C ARG A 267 9.54 29.40 -41.85
N GLU A 268 8.25 29.48 -41.59
CA GLU A 268 7.28 30.14 -42.47
C GLU A 268 7.51 31.66 -42.55
N ASP A 269 7.80 32.31 -41.43
CA ASP A 269 8.12 33.74 -41.37
C ASP A 269 9.43 34.05 -42.10
N HIS A 270 10.46 33.23 -41.92
CA HIS A 270 11.71 33.33 -42.69
C HIS A 270 11.46 33.17 -44.19
N LYS A 271 10.61 32.20 -44.59
CA LYS A 271 10.23 32.01 -45.99
C LYS A 271 9.51 33.23 -46.56
N LYS A 272 8.50 33.77 -45.86
CA LYS A 272 7.78 34.99 -46.26
C LYS A 272 8.71 36.20 -46.33
N TRP A 273 9.66 36.32 -45.39
CA TRP A 273 10.68 37.37 -45.40
C TRP A 273 11.57 37.28 -46.64
N GLU A 274 12.05 36.10 -47.01
CA GLU A 274 12.84 35.90 -48.24
C GLU A 274 12.02 36.15 -49.50
N GLU A 275 10.76 35.72 -49.58
CA GLU A 275 9.89 35.98 -50.74
C GLU A 275 9.67 37.48 -50.96
N THR A 276 9.50 38.24 -49.87
CA THR A 276 9.35 39.70 -49.95
C THR A 276 10.68 40.45 -50.07
N ARG A 277 11.82 39.75 -50.12
CA ARG A 277 13.17 40.33 -50.21
C ARG A 277 13.37 41.15 -51.48
N GLU A 278 13.00 40.63 -52.65
CA GLU A 278 13.20 41.37 -53.91
C GLU A 278 12.41 42.68 -53.94
N GLY A 279 11.16 42.64 -53.45
CA GLY A 279 10.33 43.84 -53.29
C GLY A 279 10.95 44.84 -52.31
N ARG A 280 11.40 44.40 -51.14
CA ARG A 280 12.08 45.27 -50.15
C ARG A 280 13.38 45.85 -50.69
N VAL A 281 14.22 45.03 -51.34
CA VAL A 281 15.48 45.45 -51.97
C VAL A 281 15.20 46.42 -53.12
N GLY A 282 14.15 46.20 -53.91
CA GLY A 282 13.67 47.13 -54.92
C GLY A 282 13.25 48.49 -54.33
N ASN A 283 12.47 48.48 -53.25
CA ASN A 283 12.07 49.70 -52.54
C ASN A 283 13.27 50.44 -51.92
N TRP A 284 14.27 49.71 -51.43
CA TRP A 284 15.51 50.30 -50.93
C TRP A 284 16.34 50.91 -52.08
N ARG A 285 16.52 50.18 -53.19
CA ARG A 285 17.23 50.67 -54.38
C ARG A 285 16.60 51.95 -54.93
N THR A 286 15.26 52.03 -54.98
CA THR A 286 14.52 53.22 -55.42
C THR A 286 14.64 54.38 -54.42
N PHE A 287 14.63 54.12 -53.10
CA PHE A 287 14.89 55.16 -52.09
C PHE A 287 16.31 55.75 -52.24
N VAL A 288 17.32 54.90 -52.41
CA VAL A 288 18.72 55.33 -52.61
C VAL A 288 18.89 56.09 -53.93
N SER A 289 18.27 55.63 -55.02
CA SER A 289 18.32 56.36 -56.30
C SER A 289 17.55 57.68 -56.26
N LYS A 290 16.42 57.75 -55.53
CA LYS A 290 15.67 58.99 -55.27
C LYS A 290 16.46 59.99 -54.42
N LYS A 291 17.28 59.52 -53.46
CA LYS A 291 18.22 60.37 -52.71
C LYS A 291 19.32 60.96 -53.60
N LYS A 292 19.86 60.19 -54.55
CA LYS A 292 20.87 60.66 -55.54
C LYS A 292 20.32 61.64 -56.58
N SER A 293 19.04 61.54 -56.96
CA SER A 293 18.42 62.52 -57.87
C SER A 293 18.06 63.84 -57.16
N LYS A 294 17.69 63.79 -55.88
CA LYS A 294 17.46 64.99 -55.04
C LYS A 294 18.73 65.80 -54.74
N SER A 295 19.92 65.23 -54.88
CA SER A 295 21.20 65.96 -54.77
C SER A 295 21.69 66.55 -56.10
N LYS A 296 20.97 66.33 -57.22
CA LYS A 296 21.28 66.92 -58.54
C LYS A 296 20.29 68.01 -58.99
N ALA A 297 19.11 68.10 -58.36
CA ALA A 297 18.16 69.19 -58.54
C ALA A 297 18.33 70.17 -57.37
N GLY A 298 18.69 71.41 -57.68
CA GLY A 298 19.34 72.34 -56.78
C GLY A 298 18.59 72.75 -55.51
N GLU A 299 19.41 73.28 -54.61
CA GLU A 299 19.11 74.26 -53.59
C GLU A 299 18.00 75.26 -54.00
N LYS A 300 16.78 75.03 -53.50
CA LYS A 300 15.75 75.98 -53.04
C LYS A 300 14.39 75.30 -53.10
N MET A 301 13.83 74.97 -51.94
CA MET A 301 12.45 75.33 -51.54
C MET A 301 12.19 74.85 -50.09
N VAL A 302 12.04 75.85 -49.23
CA VAL A 302 10.98 76.01 -48.21
C VAL A 302 10.86 74.97 -47.08
N ALA A 303 11.06 75.49 -45.87
CA ALA A 303 10.66 74.90 -44.61
C ALA A 303 9.15 74.57 -44.58
N GLY A 304 8.80 73.33 -44.27
CA GLY A 304 7.43 72.92 -44.02
C GLY A 304 7.26 71.40 -43.96
N SER A 305 6.96 70.87 -42.78
CA SER A 305 6.62 69.45 -42.49
C SER A 305 7.77 68.43 -42.55
N GLY A 306 8.64 68.48 -41.54
CA GLY A 306 9.64 67.45 -41.27
C GLY A 306 9.03 66.26 -40.52
N ILE A 307 8.53 65.25 -41.24
CA ILE A 307 8.45 63.90 -40.69
C ILE A 307 9.89 63.37 -40.64
N LYS A 308 10.52 63.51 -39.47
CA LYS A 308 11.81 62.87 -39.19
C LYS A 308 11.65 61.36 -39.40
N PRO A 309 12.49 60.71 -40.23
CA PRO A 309 12.50 59.25 -40.28
C PRO A 309 12.77 58.74 -38.85
N PRO A 310 12.05 57.70 -38.37
CA PRO A 310 12.31 57.12 -37.06
C PRO A 310 13.80 56.78 -37.00
N LYS A 311 14.50 57.24 -35.96
CA LYS A 311 15.89 56.83 -35.74
C LYS A 311 15.89 55.31 -35.70
N LEU A 312 16.72 54.69 -36.55
CA LEU A 312 16.98 53.26 -36.48
C LEU A 312 17.57 53.00 -35.08
N VAL A 313 16.73 52.58 -34.16
CA VAL A 313 17.18 52.00 -32.91
C VAL A 313 17.71 50.63 -33.33
N GLN A 314 19.03 50.55 -33.53
CA GLN A 314 19.68 49.25 -33.56
C GLN A 314 19.35 48.62 -32.21
N GLU A 315 18.61 47.51 -32.24
CA GLU A 315 18.41 46.69 -31.05
C GLU A 315 19.81 46.15 -30.70
N ASP A 316 20.47 46.80 -29.73
CA ASP A 316 21.60 46.20 -29.04
C ASP A 316 21.03 45.01 -28.26
N GLU A 317 21.38 43.77 -28.64
CA GLU A 317 20.91 42.53 -27.99
C GLU A 317 21.16 42.51 -26.46
N ASP A 318 22.06 43.35 -25.95
CA ASP A 318 22.38 43.48 -24.53
C ASP A 318 21.54 44.52 -23.76
N ARG A 319 20.59 45.21 -24.40
CA ARG A 319 19.67 46.17 -23.75
C ARG A 319 18.21 45.79 -23.97
N THR A 320 17.69 44.95 -23.08
CA THR A 320 16.28 44.50 -23.06
C THR A 320 15.25 45.58 -22.69
N TYR A 321 15.64 46.82 -22.38
CA TYR A 321 14.72 47.87 -21.95
C TYR A 321 14.99 49.23 -22.60
N ILE A 322 14.03 49.73 -23.37
CA ILE A 322 14.01 51.09 -23.94
C ILE A 322 13.19 51.99 -22.99
N PRO A 323 13.80 52.98 -22.30
CA PRO A 323 13.07 53.88 -21.44
C PRO A 323 12.18 54.83 -22.25
N ARG A 324 10.90 54.96 -21.87
CA ARG A 324 9.95 55.89 -22.48
C ARG A 324 10.27 57.35 -22.10
N PRO A 325 10.05 58.34 -22.99
CA PRO A 325 10.23 59.74 -22.65
C PRO A 325 9.28 60.16 -21.52
N VAL A 326 9.82 60.91 -20.55
CA VAL A 326 9.27 61.16 -19.20
C VAL A 326 8.01 62.05 -19.17
N GLY A 327 7.36 62.30 -20.30
CA GLY A 327 6.25 63.26 -20.42
C GLY A 327 4.83 62.68 -20.39
N GLU A 328 4.66 61.37 -20.55
CA GLU A 328 3.33 60.75 -20.72
C GLU A 328 3.13 59.64 -19.68
N GLN A 329 3.15 60.04 -18.41
CA GLN A 329 2.78 59.17 -17.30
C GLN A 329 1.26 59.18 -17.14
N PHE A 330 0.53 58.48 -17.99
CA PHE A 330 -0.83 58.04 -17.63
C PHE A 330 -0.69 56.86 -16.67
N ARG A 331 -0.35 57.15 -15.41
CA ARG A 331 -0.48 56.20 -14.32
C ARG A 331 -1.95 56.23 -13.90
N PRO A 332 -2.75 55.15 -14.06
CA PRO A 332 -4.07 55.14 -13.48
C PRO A 332 -3.94 55.36 -11.96
N PRO A 333 -4.78 56.21 -11.34
CA PRO A 333 -4.71 56.45 -9.91
C PRO A 333 -4.87 55.11 -9.16
N PRO A 334 -4.15 54.90 -8.05
CA PRO A 334 -4.29 53.66 -7.29
C PRO A 334 -5.75 53.49 -6.83
N PRO A 335 -6.29 52.26 -6.85
CA PRO A 335 -7.64 52.02 -6.36
C PRO A 335 -7.73 52.43 -4.89
N LYS A 336 -8.78 53.20 -4.55
CA LYS A 336 -9.05 53.60 -3.17
C LYS A 336 -9.27 52.33 -2.33
N ILE A 337 -8.29 51.98 -1.51
CA ILE A 337 -8.43 50.93 -0.50
C ILE A 337 -9.50 51.45 0.47
N ALA A 338 -10.65 50.78 0.51
CA ALA A 338 -11.68 51.04 1.50
C ALA A 338 -11.06 50.82 2.88
N ARG A 339 -10.99 51.87 3.69
CA ARG A 339 -10.61 51.75 5.11
C ARG A 339 -11.55 50.75 5.76
N GLU A 340 -10.97 49.62 6.13
CA GLU A 340 -11.56 48.61 7.00
C GLU A 340 -12.06 49.33 8.26
N ARG A 341 -13.38 49.30 8.48
CA ARG A 341 -14.01 49.84 9.68
C ARG A 341 -13.51 49.00 10.85
N GLN A 342 -12.67 49.60 11.68
CA GLN A 342 -12.30 49.03 12.97
C GLN A 342 -13.57 48.75 13.79
N PRO A 343 -13.70 47.58 14.44
CA PRO A 343 -14.84 47.29 15.30
C PRO A 343 -14.81 48.22 16.51
N LYS A 344 -15.92 48.92 16.77
CA LYS A 344 -16.10 49.66 18.02
C LYS A 344 -16.08 48.66 19.18
N LYS A 345 -15.20 48.92 20.15
CA LYS A 345 -15.26 48.35 21.49
C LYS A 345 -16.57 48.72 22.17
#